data_AF-A0A3M1Z127-F1
#
_entry.id   AF-A0A3M1Z127-F1
#
_cell.length_a   1.000
_cell.length_b   1.000
_cell.length_c   1.000
_cell.angle_alpha   90.00
_cell.angle_beta   90.00
_cell.angle_gamma   90.00
#
_symmetry.space_group_name_H-M   'P 1'
#
loop_
_entity.id
_entity.type
_entity.pdbx_description
1 polymer ?
#
loop_
_entity_poly.entity_id
_entity_poly.type
_entity_poly.pdbx_seq_one_letter_code
_entity_poly.pdbx_strand_id
1 'polypeptide(L)'
;MSRDEHLQNLLSAVTDALIAGDEDVEAIVEQYEVPRQDVDNLVRLVRRLHVTLVGQEPSKRFVRRLKQDLMGTPGWGVVTRVRRLPARVQIAAAIALVAGFMLLTRRRLVEDVRLEEQEILIESA
;
A
#
# COMPACT_ATOMS: atom_id res chain seq x y z
N MET A 1 27.01 10.85 2.26
CA MET A 1 25.69 11.50 2.38
C MET A 1 25.81 12.89 1.81
N SER A 2 24.81 13.36 1.08
CA SER A 2 24.83 14.69 0.48
C SER A 2 24.50 15.76 1.53
N ARG A 3 24.94 17.00 1.32
CA ARG A 3 24.59 18.13 2.21
C ARG A 3 23.08 18.29 2.36
N ASP A 4 22.33 18.01 1.30
CA ASP A 4 20.87 18.10 1.30
C ASP A 4 20.24 17.03 2.20
N GLU A 5 20.79 15.81 2.24
CA GLU A 5 20.35 14.75 3.17
C GLU A 5 20.57 15.16 4.63
N HIS A 6 21.72 15.77 4.95
CA HIS A 6 21.99 16.24 6.31
C HIS A 6 21.03 17.34 6.75
N LEU A 7 20.71 18.28 5.85
CA LEU A 7 19.73 19.33 6.12
C LEU A 7 18.33 18.74 6.34
N GLN A 8 17.89 17.81 5.48
CA GLN A 8 16.59 17.16 5.62
C GLN A 8 16.47 16.40 6.95
N ASN A 9 17.49 15.62 7.30
CA ASN A 9 17.51 14.88 8.56
C ASN A 9 17.49 15.81 9.78
N LEU A 10 18.25 16.91 9.73
CA LEU A 10 18.24 17.92 10.78
C LEU A 10 16.85 18.53 10.98
N LEU A 11 16.20 18.95 9.89
CA LEU A 11 14.87 19.56 9.97
C LEU A 11 13.81 18.57 10.48
N SER A 12 13.90 17.30 10.08
CA SER A 12 13.06 16.24 10.64
C SER A 12 13.29 16.07 12.14
N ALA A 13 14.54 15.93 12.59
CA ALA A 13 14.87 15.76 14.00
C ALA A 13 14.41 16.95 14.86
N VAL A 14 14.63 18.18 14.38
CA VAL A 14 14.15 19.41 15.05
C VAL A 14 12.63 19.43 15.15
N THR A 15 11.93 19.05 14.08
CA THR A 15 10.46 19.03 14.06
C THR A 15 9.93 17.98 15.04
N ASP A 16 10.53 16.79 15.07
CA ASP A 16 10.13 15.70 15.97
C ASP A 16 10.37 16.07 17.44
N ALA A 17 11.52 16.68 17.75
CA ALA A 17 11.84 17.16 19.09
C ALA A 17 10.84 18.22 19.57
N LEU A 18 10.49 19.18 18.71
CA LEU A 18 9.47 20.18 19.02
C LEU A 18 8.09 19.55 19.25
N ILE A 19 7.70 18.57 18.43
CA ILE A 19 6.44 17.82 18.62
C ILE A 19 6.44 17.04 19.93
N ALA A 20 7.58 16.47 20.32
CA ALA A 20 7.76 15.75 21.58
C ALA A 20 7.79 16.68 22.81
N GLY A 21 7.87 18.00 22.61
CA GLY A 21 7.96 18.99 23.69
C GLY A 21 9.36 19.14 24.27
N ASP A 22 10.40 18.78 23.53
CA ASP A 22 11.79 18.98 23.93
C ASP A 22 12.18 20.46 23.80
N GLU A 23 12.88 20.97 24.80
CA GLU A 23 13.32 22.37 24.86
C GLU A 23 14.71 22.56 24.23
N ASP A 24 15.54 21.50 24.20
CA ASP A 24 16.94 21.55 23.76
C ASP A 24 17.14 21.20 22.28
N VAL A 25 16.46 21.97 21.43
CA VAL A 25 16.63 21.88 19.97
C VAL A 25 18.04 22.27 19.53
N GLU A 26 18.77 23.02 20.35
CA GLU A 26 20.10 23.53 20.02
C GLU A 26 21.14 22.42 20.00
N ALA A 27 21.08 21.50 20.98
CA ALA A 27 21.91 20.30 20.99
C ALA A 27 21.69 19.43 19.74
N ILE A 28 20.47 19.37 19.22
CA ILE A 28 20.16 18.66 17.97
C ILE A 28 20.84 19.34 16.79
N VAL A 29 20.78 20.67 16.68
CA VAL A 29 21.43 21.41 15.59
C VAL A 29 22.95 21.19 15.58
N GLU A 30 23.57 21.11 16.75
CA GLU A 30 25.02 20.86 16.89
C GLU A 30 25.45 19.46 16.44
N GLN A 31 24.53 18.48 16.46
CA GLN A 31 24.82 17.11 16.05
C GLN A 31 24.94 16.97 14.52
N TYR A 32 24.42 17.92 13.75
CA TYR A 32 24.46 17.89 12.29
C TYR A 32 25.50 18.86 11.73
N GLU A 33 26.29 18.40 10.76
CA GLU A 33 27.34 19.19 10.09
C GLU A 33 26.77 20.20 9.07
N VAL A 34 25.78 21.00 9.46
CA VAL A 34 25.13 21.99 8.61
C VAL A 34 25.47 23.40 9.11
N PRO A 35 25.91 24.33 8.23
CA PRO A 35 26.20 25.70 8.64
C PRO A 35 24.98 26.40 9.23
N ARG A 36 25.11 26.99 10.43
CA ARG A 36 23.97 27.60 11.15
C ARG A 36 23.22 28.67 10.35
N GLN A 37 23.96 29.46 9.57
CA GLN A 37 23.39 30.49 8.69
C GLN A 37 22.32 29.95 7.72
N ASP A 38 22.41 28.67 7.33
CA ASP A 38 21.47 28.05 6.40
C ASP A 38 20.23 27.51 7.12
N VAL A 39 20.32 27.24 8.42
CA VAL A 39 19.29 26.52 9.20
C VAL A 39 18.53 27.44 10.14
N ASP A 40 19.14 28.50 10.67
CA ASP A 40 18.54 29.38 11.69
C ASP A 40 17.16 29.90 11.28
N ASN A 41 17.01 30.32 10.02
CA ASN A 41 15.73 30.80 9.50
C ASN A 41 14.68 29.70 9.44
N LEU A 42 15.08 28.47 9.09
CA LEU A 42 14.19 27.31 9.00
C LEU A 42 13.78 26.82 10.38
N VAL A 43 14.72 26.71 11.33
CA VAL A 43 14.43 26.34 12.73
C VAL A 43 13.49 27.37 13.37
N ARG A 44 13.74 28.66 13.14
CA ARG A 44 12.85 29.73 13.61
C ARG A 44 11.45 29.62 13.01
N LEU A 45 11.35 29.29 11.72
CA LEU A 45 10.07 29.06 11.04
C LEU A 45 9.34 27.85 11.64
N VAL A 46 10.03 26.72 11.84
CA VAL A 46 9.45 25.49 12.42
C VAL A 46 8.94 25.76 13.83
N ARG A 47 9.72 26.43 14.69
CA ARG A 47 9.29 26.85 16.04
C ARG A 47 8.03 27.72 15.98
N ARG A 48 7.98 28.68 15.06
CA ARG A 48 6.82 29.56 14.92
C ARG A 48 5.59 28.80 14.44
N LEU A 49 5.76 27.91 13.47
CA LEU A 49 4.69 27.03 12.99
C LEU A 49 4.17 26.15 14.12
N HIS A 50 5.04 25.53 14.90
CA HIS A 50 4.67 24.69 16.04
C HIS A 50 3.80 25.45 17.06
N VAL A 51 4.13 26.70 17.39
CA VAL A 51 3.32 27.53 18.29
C VAL A 51 1.98 27.95 17.67
N THR A 52 1.95 28.19 16.35
CA THR A 52 0.73 28.64 15.67
C THR A 52 -0.23 27.51 15.29
N LEU A 53 0.28 26.30 15.11
CA LEU A 53 -0.51 25.14 14.70
C LEU A 53 -1.04 24.43 15.94
N VAL A 54 -2.37 24.31 16.01
CA VAL A 54 -3.02 23.54 17.07
C VAL A 54 -3.02 22.07 16.66
N GLY A 55 -2.53 21.21 17.55
CA GLY A 55 -2.63 19.76 17.36
C GLY A 55 -4.08 19.33 17.14
N GLN A 56 -4.33 18.57 16.08
CA GLN A 56 -5.66 18.04 15.76
C GLN A 56 -5.65 16.53 15.92
N GLU A 57 -6.67 15.98 16.59
CA GLU A 57 -6.83 14.54 16.69
C GLU A 57 -7.22 13.96 15.31
N PRO A 58 -6.51 12.94 14.81
CA PRO A 58 -6.88 12.31 13.55
C PRO A 58 -8.28 11.68 13.67
N SER A 59 -9.13 11.89 12.67
CA SER A 59 -10.48 11.32 12.69
C SER A 59 -10.44 9.79 12.83
N LYS A 60 -11.43 9.22 13.53
CA LYS A 60 -11.59 7.75 13.65
C LYS A 60 -11.58 7.03 12.30
N ARG A 61 -12.12 7.68 11.26
CA ARG A 61 -12.13 7.16 9.88
C ARG A 61 -10.73 7.09 9.28
N PHE A 62 -9.90 8.11 9.51
CA PHE A 62 -8.51 8.13 9.06
C PHE A 62 -7.70 7.03 9.75
N VAL A 63 -7.77 6.94 11.08
CA VAL A 63 -7.05 5.92 11.87
C VAL A 63 -7.41 4.50 11.41
N ARG A 64 -8.71 4.24 11.18
CA ARG A 64 -9.15 2.92 10.69
C ARG A 64 -8.60 2.58 9.31
N ARG A 65 -8.54 3.56 8.41
CA ARG A 65 -7.96 3.38 7.07
C ARG A 65 -6.46 3.13 7.14
N LEU A 66 -5.74 3.95 7.90
CA LEU A 66 -4.30 3.81 8.08
C LEU A 66 -3.93 2.44 8.68
N LYS A 67 -4.71 1.95 9.66
CA LYS A 67 -4.55 0.60 10.20
C LYS A 67 -4.71 -0.48 9.13
N GLN A 68 -5.68 -0.34 8.23
CA GLN A 68 -5.89 -1.30 7.14
C GLN A 68 -4.71 -1.28 6.16
N ASP A 69 -4.22 -0.10 5.80
CA ASP A 69 -3.09 0.07 4.89
C ASP A 69 -1.80 -0.53 5.48
N LEU A 70 -1.53 -0.28 6.77
CA LEU A 70 -0.34 -0.81 7.46
C LEU A 70 -0.40 -2.32 7.68
N MET A 71 -1.58 -2.88 7.92
CA MET A 71 -1.75 -4.34 8.03
C MET A 71 -1.64 -5.05 6.67
N GLY A 72 -1.49 -4.31 5.56
CA GLY A 72 -1.48 -4.87 4.22
C GLY A 72 -2.82 -5.50 3.83
N THR A 73 -3.88 -5.28 4.62
CA THR A 73 -5.22 -5.78 4.32
C THR A 73 -5.76 -4.91 3.20
N PRO A 74 -5.92 -5.42 1.96
CA PRO A 74 -6.40 -4.61 0.86
C PRO A 74 -7.84 -4.19 1.16
N GLY A 75 -8.01 -2.99 1.73
CA GLY A 75 -9.30 -2.39 2.00
C GLY A 75 -10.04 -2.21 0.68
N TRP A 76 -10.90 -3.17 0.34
CA TRP A 76 -11.82 -3.12 -0.80
C TRP A 76 -11.18 -2.99 -2.19
N GLY A 77 -9.91 -3.33 -2.33
CA GLY A 77 -9.12 -3.12 -3.55
C GLY A 77 -9.44 -4.05 -4.72
N VAL A 78 -10.15 -5.17 -4.51
CA VAL A 78 -10.51 -6.08 -5.62
C VAL A 78 -11.83 -5.63 -6.27
N VAL A 79 -12.87 -5.40 -5.47
CA VAL A 79 -14.21 -5.03 -5.99
C VAL A 79 -14.21 -3.63 -6.63
N THR A 80 -13.49 -2.66 -6.05
CA THR A 80 -13.39 -1.31 -6.65
C THR A 80 -12.46 -1.25 -7.86
N ARG A 81 -11.47 -2.15 -7.97
CA ARG A 81 -10.58 -2.26 -9.14
C ARG A 81 -11.30 -2.91 -10.32
N VAL A 82 -12.15 -3.91 -10.08
CA VAL A 82 -12.98 -4.53 -11.13
C VAL A 82 -14.00 -3.53 -11.69
N ARG A 83 -14.54 -2.62 -10.86
CA ARG A 83 -15.50 -1.59 -11.30
C ARG A 83 -14.90 -0.49 -12.18
N ARG A 84 -13.57 -0.41 -12.31
CA ARG A 84 -12.84 0.53 -13.18
C ARG A 84 -12.17 -0.13 -14.39
N LEU A 85 -12.46 -1.40 -14.68
CA LEU A 85 -11.95 -2.04 -15.89
C LEU A 85 -12.73 -1.55 -17.12
N PRO A 86 -12.06 -1.08 -18.19
CA PRO A 86 -12.71 -0.71 -19.45
C PRO A 86 -13.62 -1.82 -19.95
N ALA A 87 -14.78 -1.48 -20.51
CA ALA A 87 -15.82 -2.45 -20.90
C ALA A 87 -15.28 -3.63 -21.74
N ARG A 88 -14.24 -3.39 -22.54
CA ARG A 88 -13.56 -4.41 -23.37
C ARG A 88 -12.92 -5.52 -22.53
N VAL A 89 -12.35 -5.19 -21.37
CA VAL A 89 -11.72 -6.18 -20.46
C VAL A 89 -12.76 -7.01 -19.74
N GLN A 90 -13.92 -6.43 -19.42
CA GLN A 90 -15.03 -7.17 -18.80
C GLN A 90 -15.58 -8.26 -19.72
N ILE A 91 -15.72 -7.95 -21.01
CA ILE A 91 -16.15 -8.92 -22.03
C ILE A 91 -15.12 -10.05 -22.18
N ALA A 92 -13.83 -9.71 -22.26
CA ALA A 92 -12.77 -10.72 -22.37
C ALA A 92 -12.72 -11.65 -21.15
N ALA A 93 -12.88 -11.10 -19.94
CA ALA A 93 -12.94 -11.89 -18.71
C ALA A 93 -14.15 -12.83 -18.68
N ALA A 94 -15.32 -12.36 -19.12
CA ALA A 94 -16.51 -13.20 -19.23
C ALA A 94 -16.30 -14.36 -20.24
N ILE A 95 -15.75 -14.06 -21.43
CA ILE A 95 -15.44 -15.07 -22.45
C ILE A 95 -14.44 -16.09 -21.93
N ALA A 96 -13.37 -15.64 -21.27
CA ALA A 96 -12.35 -16.52 -20.71
C ALA A 96 -12.92 -17.47 -19.64
N LEU A 97 -13.84 -16.98 -18.79
CA LEU A 97 -14.49 -17.79 -17.77
C LEU A 97 -15.41 -18.84 -18.40
N VAL A 98 -16.21 -18.46 -19.40
CA VAL A 98 -17.09 -19.38 -20.14
C VAL A 98 -16.27 -20.43 -20.89
N ALA A 99 -15.21 -20.02 -21.59
CA ALA A 99 -14.34 -20.93 -22.33
C ALA A 99 -13.59 -21.88 -21.39
N GLY A 100 -13.08 -21.38 -20.26
CA GLY A 100 -12.44 -22.19 -19.22
C GLY A 100 -13.39 -23.21 -18.62
N PHE A 101 -14.64 -22.81 -18.35
CA PHE A 101 -15.67 -23.71 -17.84
C PHE A 101 -16.04 -24.80 -18.87
N MET A 102 -16.25 -24.43 -20.13
CA MET A 102 -16.51 -25.37 -21.23
C MET A 102 -15.36 -26.37 -21.42
N LEU A 103 -14.12 -25.91 -21.30
CA LEU A 103 -12.95 -26.77 -21.46
C LEU A 103 -12.84 -27.76 -20.28
N LEU A 104 -13.18 -27.33 -19.07
CA LEU A 104 -13.24 -28.20 -17.89
C LEU A 104 -14.36 -29.25 -17.99
N THR A 105 -15.56 -28.87 -18.43
CA THR A 105 -16.66 -29.82 -18.60
C THR A 105 -16.39 -30.82 -19.72
N ARG A 106 -15.78 -30.37 -20.82
CA ARG A 106 -15.37 -31.27 -21.92
C ARG A 106 -14.30 -32.27 -21.48
N ARG A 107 -13.35 -31.86 -20.63
CA ARG A 107 -12.34 -32.80 -20.10
C ARG A 107 -12.98 -33.91 -19.26
N ARG A 108 -13.97 -33.58 -18.42
CA ARG A 108 -14.67 -34.58 -17.60
C ARG A 108 -15.47 -35.57 -18.44
N LEU A 109 -16.19 -35.09 -19.46
CA LEU A 109 -16.95 -35.97 -20.36
C LEU A 109 -16.07 -36.94 -21.16
N VAL A 110 -14.85 -36.54 -21.52
CA VAL A 110 -13.91 -37.43 -22.23
C VAL A 110 -13.29 -38.47 -21.29
N GLU A 111 -13.12 -38.16 -20.01
CA GLU A 111 -12.68 -39.14 -19.01
C GLU A 111 -13.77 -40.19 -18.76
N ASP A 112 -15.04 -39.80 -18.66
CA ASP A 112 -16.14 -40.73 -18.41
C ASP A 112 -16.34 -41.74 -19.56
N VAL A 113 -16.31 -41.29 -20.82
CA VAL A 113 -16.46 -42.19 -22.00
C VAL A 113 -15.32 -43.21 -22.11
N ARG A 114 -14.12 -42.85 -21.67
CA ARG A 114 -12.94 -43.72 -21.77
C ARG A 114 -12.93 -44.82 -20.71
N LEU A 115 -13.68 -44.65 -19.62
CA LEU A 115 -13.88 -45.67 -18.59
C LEU A 115 -14.93 -46.71 -19.05
N GLU A 116 -16.01 -46.27 -19.70
CA GLU A 116 -17.03 -47.17 -20.27
C GLU A 116 -16.44 -48.09 -21.35
N GLU A 117 -15.56 -47.60 -22.22
CA GLU A 117 -14.89 -48.44 -23.24
C GLU A 117 -13.96 -49.50 -22.64
N GLN A 118 -13.33 -49.25 -21.48
CA GLN A 118 -12.48 -50.24 -20.81
C GLN A 118 -13.29 -51.33 -20.10
N GLU A 119 -14.47 -50.98 -19.56
CA GLU A 119 -15.34 -51.95 -18.88
C GLU A 119 -15.95 -52.96 -19.88
N ILE A 120 -16.37 -52.48 -21.06
CA ILE A 120 -16.90 -53.33 -22.14
C ILE A 120 -15.83 -54.31 -22.69
N LEU A 121 -14.56 -53.91 -22.73
CA LEU A 121 -13.46 -54.76 -23.19
C LEU A 121 -13.04 -55.83 -22.18
N ILE A 122 -13.28 -55.62 -20.88
CA ILE A 122 -13.00 -56.61 -19.84
C ILE A 122 -14.13 -57.65 -19.75
N GLU A 123 -15.37 -57.25 -20.03
CA GLU A 123 -16.54 -58.16 -19.99
C GLU A 123 -16.65 -59.07 -21.25
N SER A 124 -15.91 -58.76 -22.32
CA SER A 124 -15.91 -59.52 -23.58
C SER A 124 -14.68 -60.42 -23.80
N ALA A 125 -13.81 -60.55 -22.80
CA ALA A 125 -12.63 -61.43 -22.78
C ALA A 125 -12.81 -62.60 -21.80
#